data_AF-A0A9W9P7V7-F1
#
_entry.id   AF-A0A9W9P7V7-F1
#
_cell.length_a   1.000
_cell.length_b   1.000
_cell.length_c   1.000
_cell.angle_alpha   90.00
_cell.angle_beta   90.00
_cell.angle_gamma   90.00
#
_symmetry.space_group_name_H-M   'P 1'
#
loop_
_entity.id
_entity.type
_entity.pdbx_description
1 polymer ?
#
loop_
_entity_poly.entity_id
_entity_poly.type
_entity_poly.pdbx_seq_one_letter_code
_entity_poly.pdbx_strand_id
1 'polypeptide(L)'
;MASQTPASWGNVAVQHRPPWIWSSNANVHVAKNLSWFEDDYLPISSYYTDTLQNQSTRIVGIGTVILPTRSHPNNLLREYNENIVLHNVLHAPEAHFNLIGRPLLEEYQVTTHNGGETPSYISRISDGETVAFFKPLGTNITEFELQLNCHRRFYETGHPPLPPYEVNILQAYWPAKEQENVEATLQRILPIQRPINQTHGKFFQDRG
;
A
#
# COMPACT_ATOMS: atom_id res chain seq x y z
N MET A 1 -23.07 -39.93 -35.38
CA MET A 1 -22.84 -39.37 -34.03
C MET A 1 -21.61 -38.48 -34.10
N ALA A 2 -21.80 -37.16 -34.08
CA ALA A 2 -20.72 -36.19 -33.90
C ALA A 2 -21.18 -35.27 -32.77
N SER A 3 -20.45 -35.35 -31.66
CA SER A 3 -20.70 -34.64 -30.41
C SER A 3 -20.50 -33.14 -30.61
N GLN A 4 -21.51 -32.37 -30.23
CA GLN A 4 -21.39 -30.93 -30.01
C GLN A 4 -20.54 -30.70 -28.75
N THR A 5 -19.54 -29.83 -28.84
CA THR A 5 -18.90 -29.20 -27.68
C THR A 5 -19.26 -27.71 -27.67
N PRO A 6 -19.95 -27.20 -26.64
CA PRO A 6 -20.07 -25.77 -26.41
C PRO A 6 -18.92 -25.31 -25.52
N ALA A 7 -18.20 -24.26 -25.92
CA ALA A 7 -17.29 -23.56 -25.02
C ALA A 7 -17.47 -22.05 -25.20
N SER A 8 -18.54 -21.53 -24.60
CA SER A 8 -18.65 -20.11 -24.25
C SER A 8 -17.71 -19.85 -23.07
N TRP A 9 -16.46 -19.49 -23.36
CA TRP A 9 -15.60 -18.85 -22.37
C TRP A 9 -16.08 -17.41 -22.24
N GLY A 10 -16.86 -17.16 -21.18
CA GLY A 10 -17.20 -15.81 -20.76
C GLY A 10 -15.92 -15.01 -20.49
N ASN A 11 -15.98 -13.72 -20.82
CA ASN A 11 -14.96 -12.74 -20.48
C ASN A 11 -14.66 -12.78 -18.97
N VAL A 12 -13.64 -13.52 -18.56
CA VAL A 12 -13.05 -13.37 -17.23
C VAL A 12 -12.35 -12.03 -17.26
N ALA A 13 -12.95 -11.02 -16.64
CA ALA A 13 -12.30 -9.74 -16.44
C ALA A 13 -10.96 -9.98 -15.74
N VAL A 14 -9.87 -9.74 -16.46
CA VAL A 14 -8.53 -9.79 -15.89
C VAL A 14 -8.45 -8.66 -14.88
N GLN A 15 -8.47 -9.00 -13.59
CA GLN A 15 -8.38 -8.02 -12.52
C GLN A 15 -6.93 -7.51 -12.46
N HIS A 16 -6.69 -6.39 -13.13
CA HIS A 16 -5.43 -5.67 -13.06
C HIS A 16 -5.17 -5.21 -11.61
N ARG A 17 -4.01 -5.55 -11.05
CA ARG A 17 -3.53 -5.00 -9.77
C ARG A 17 -3.42 -3.48 -9.85
N PRO A 18 -4.02 -2.70 -8.94
CA PRO A 18 -3.75 -1.27 -8.92
C PRO A 18 -2.24 -1.05 -8.67
N PRO A 19 -1.54 -0.22 -9.48
CA PRO A 19 -0.13 0.07 -9.26
C PRO A 19 0.07 0.81 -7.93
N TRP A 20 1.29 0.76 -7.40
CA TRP A 20 1.70 1.56 -6.24
C TRP A 20 2.47 2.78 -6.72
N ILE A 21 1.85 3.94 -6.62
CA ILE A 21 2.41 5.20 -7.11
C ILE A 21 2.97 6.00 -5.95
N TRP A 22 4.20 6.48 -6.07
CA TRP A 22 4.77 7.44 -5.13
C TRP A 22 4.33 8.88 -5.45
N SER A 23 3.93 9.64 -4.43
CA SER A 23 3.72 11.09 -4.52
C SER A 23 4.25 11.82 -3.29
N SER A 24 5.18 12.75 -3.52
CA SER A 24 5.66 13.68 -2.49
C SER A 24 4.61 14.70 -2.05
N ASN A 25 3.49 14.84 -2.77
CA ASN A 25 2.41 15.76 -2.43
C ASN A 25 1.29 15.09 -1.63
N ALA A 26 1.33 13.77 -1.43
CA ALA A 26 0.38 13.06 -0.61
C ALA A 26 0.81 13.06 0.86
N ASN A 27 -0.11 13.36 1.79
CA ASN A 27 0.17 13.28 3.23
C ASN A 27 -0.17 11.92 3.84
N VAL A 28 -0.51 10.93 3.02
CA VAL A 28 -0.98 9.61 3.49
C VAL A 28 -0.74 8.51 2.45
N HIS A 29 -0.73 7.26 2.92
CA HIS A 29 -0.75 6.05 2.10
C HIS A 29 -2.19 5.58 1.85
N VAL A 30 -2.48 5.09 0.65
CA VAL A 30 -3.81 4.56 0.30
C VAL A 30 -3.67 3.22 -0.41
N ALA A 31 -4.47 2.23 0.00
CA ALA A 31 -4.60 0.96 -0.69
C ALA A 31 -6.06 0.73 -1.12
N LYS A 32 -6.25 0.29 -2.37
CA LYS A 32 -7.56 -0.01 -2.93
C LYS A 32 -8.14 -1.32 -2.40
N ASN A 33 -7.31 -2.35 -2.25
CA ASN A 33 -7.78 -3.70 -1.96
C ASN A 33 -7.45 -4.11 -0.52
N LEU A 34 -8.44 -4.67 0.17
CA LEU A 34 -8.29 -5.22 1.51
C LEU A 34 -7.18 -6.29 1.62
N SER A 35 -6.91 -7.01 0.54
CA SER A 35 -5.90 -8.09 0.51
C SER A 35 -4.45 -7.62 0.70
N TRP A 36 -4.19 -6.31 0.71
CA TRP A 36 -2.87 -5.74 1.00
C TRP A 36 -2.59 -5.62 2.49
N PHE A 37 -3.63 -5.61 3.32
CA PHE A 37 -3.51 -5.35 4.74
C PHE A 37 -3.13 -6.60 5.52
N GLU A 38 -2.31 -6.41 6.53
CA GLU A 38 -1.94 -7.42 7.51
C GLU A 38 -3.01 -7.52 8.62
N ASP A 39 -2.73 -8.33 9.65
CA ASP A 39 -3.71 -8.70 10.68
C ASP A 39 -4.14 -7.53 11.60
N ASP A 40 -3.46 -6.39 11.53
CA ASP A 40 -3.78 -5.16 12.29
C ASP A 40 -4.85 -4.28 11.63
N TYR A 41 -5.48 -4.75 10.55
CA TYR A 41 -6.54 -4.02 9.86
C TYR A 41 -7.72 -3.71 10.79
N LEU A 42 -8.07 -2.43 10.86
CA LEU A 42 -9.20 -1.93 11.63
C LEU A 42 -10.20 -1.21 10.71
N PRO A 43 -11.49 -1.62 10.73
CA PRO A 43 -12.54 -0.85 10.08
C PRO A 43 -12.68 0.53 10.71
N ILE A 44 -12.67 1.56 9.88
CA ILE A 44 -12.90 2.96 10.27
C ILE A 44 -13.82 3.62 9.24
N SER A 45 -14.37 4.79 9.59
CA SER A 45 -15.10 5.63 8.64
C SER A 45 -14.42 6.98 8.57
N SER A 46 -13.90 7.32 7.40
CA SER A 46 -13.24 8.60 7.13
C SER A 46 -13.28 8.93 5.63
N TYR A 47 -12.58 9.98 5.20
CA TYR A 47 -12.36 10.29 3.79
C TYR A 47 -11.01 10.99 3.55
N TYR A 48 -10.50 10.92 2.33
CA TYR A 48 -9.42 11.78 1.84
C TYR A 48 -9.87 12.47 0.55
N THR A 49 -9.25 13.60 0.21
CA THR A 49 -9.49 14.27 -1.08
C THR A 49 -8.32 14.04 -2.01
N ASP A 50 -8.58 13.83 -3.29
CA ASP A 50 -7.55 13.81 -4.32
C ASP A 50 -7.83 14.73 -5.51
N THR A 51 -6.75 15.12 -6.18
CA THR A 51 -6.79 16.02 -7.33
C THR A 51 -7.30 15.37 -8.60
N LEU A 52 -7.34 14.03 -8.70
CA LEU A 52 -7.84 13.34 -9.88
C LEU A 52 -9.35 13.39 -9.97
N GLN A 53 -10.01 13.19 -8.84
CA GLN A 53 -11.47 13.17 -8.74
C GLN A 53 -12.03 14.53 -8.35
N ASN A 54 -11.20 15.41 -7.76
CA ASN A 54 -11.64 16.66 -7.14
C ASN A 54 -12.82 16.44 -6.17
N GLN A 55 -12.82 15.28 -5.52
CA GLN A 55 -13.88 14.77 -4.64
C GLN A 55 -13.26 14.03 -3.46
N SER A 56 -14.07 13.88 -2.41
CA SER A 56 -13.72 13.06 -1.25
C SER A 56 -13.92 11.58 -1.58
N THR A 57 -12.85 10.80 -1.50
CA THR A 57 -12.89 9.33 -1.57
C THR A 57 -13.11 8.76 -0.19
N ARG A 58 -14.08 7.85 -0.06
CA ARG A 58 -14.42 7.20 1.22
C ARG A 58 -13.32 6.25 1.67
N ILE A 59 -13.00 6.30 2.96
CA ILE A 59 -12.12 5.36 3.65
C ILE A 59 -12.96 4.43 4.51
N VAL A 60 -12.67 3.13 4.42
CA VAL A 60 -13.42 2.07 5.13
C VAL A 60 -12.55 1.29 6.12
N GLY A 61 -11.25 1.57 6.18
CA GLY A 61 -10.35 0.96 7.16
C GLY A 61 -8.95 1.55 7.14
N ILE A 62 -8.13 1.08 8.07
CA ILE A 62 -6.74 1.48 8.24
C ILE A 62 -5.92 0.27 8.73
N GLY A 63 -4.64 0.19 8.39
CA GLY A 63 -3.75 -0.84 8.91
C GLY A 63 -2.35 -0.78 8.30
N THR A 64 -1.60 -1.86 8.46
CA THR A 64 -0.25 -2.02 7.92
C THR A 64 -0.29 -2.75 6.59
N VAL A 65 0.56 -2.32 5.64
CA VAL A 65 0.80 -3.00 4.37
C VAL A 65 2.29 -3.31 4.23
N ILE A 66 2.61 -4.56 3.88
CA ILE A 66 3.99 -4.98 3.57
C ILE A 66 4.13 -5.15 2.06
N LEU A 67 4.98 -4.32 1.45
CA LEU A 67 5.26 -4.35 0.02
C LEU A 67 6.55 -5.13 -0.24
N PRO A 68 6.48 -6.33 -0.85
CA PRO A 68 7.67 -7.03 -1.30
C PRO A 68 8.20 -6.32 -2.55
N THR A 69 9.39 -5.73 -2.47
CA THR A 69 9.98 -4.90 -3.52
C THR A 69 11.17 -5.59 -4.17
N ARG A 70 11.57 -5.05 -5.32
CA ARG A 70 12.85 -5.37 -5.96
C ARG A 70 13.82 -4.23 -5.66
N SER A 71 15.00 -4.53 -5.14
CA SER A 71 16.04 -3.54 -4.84
C SER A 71 16.79 -3.05 -6.09
N HIS A 72 16.82 -3.84 -7.17
CA HIS A 72 17.53 -3.48 -8.39
C HIS A 72 16.83 -4.02 -9.66
N PRO A 73 16.88 -3.31 -10.81
CA PRO A 73 16.25 -3.74 -12.06
C PRO A 73 16.70 -5.11 -12.58
N ASN A 74 17.97 -5.45 -12.38
CA ASN A 74 18.57 -6.71 -12.85
C ASN A 74 18.49 -7.85 -11.83
N ASN A 75 17.94 -7.62 -10.64
CA ASN A 75 17.81 -8.63 -9.60
C ASN A 75 16.55 -9.47 -9.86
N LEU A 76 16.71 -10.50 -10.69
CA LEU A 76 15.67 -11.50 -10.98
C LEU A 76 15.63 -12.64 -9.94
N LEU A 77 16.65 -12.72 -9.08
CA LEU A 77 16.79 -13.79 -8.09
C LEU A 77 16.00 -13.45 -6.82
N ARG A 78 15.23 -14.44 -6.36
CA ARG A 78 14.30 -14.43 -5.22
C ARG A 78 14.92 -14.11 -3.85
N GLU A 79 16.23 -14.00 -3.81
CA GLU A 79 17.05 -14.02 -2.59
C GLU A 79 17.29 -12.60 -2.05
N TYR A 80 16.98 -11.58 -2.86
CA TYR A 80 17.18 -10.16 -2.57
C TYR A 80 15.84 -9.41 -2.47
N ASN A 81 14.87 -10.03 -1.79
CA ASN A 81 13.55 -9.44 -1.60
C ASN A 81 13.60 -8.54 -0.37
N GLU A 82 13.64 -7.25 -0.60
CA GLU A 82 13.41 -6.28 0.45
C GLU A 82 11.91 -6.06 0.64
N ASN A 83 11.56 -5.58 1.82
CA ASN A 83 10.19 -5.20 2.14
C ASN A 83 10.16 -3.73 2.52
N ILE A 84 9.19 -3.01 1.98
CA ILE A 84 8.77 -1.71 2.50
C ILE A 84 7.55 -1.94 3.37
N VAL A 85 7.64 -1.56 4.65
CA VAL A 85 6.51 -1.56 5.57
C VAL A 85 5.88 -0.18 5.55
N LEU A 86 4.58 -0.12 5.27
CA LEU A 86 3.79 1.11 5.31
C LEU A 86 2.82 1.00 6.48
N HIS A 87 2.93 1.93 7.43
CA HIS A 87 2.02 2.03 8.56
C HIS A 87 0.88 3.01 8.26
N ASN A 88 -0.25 2.85 8.97
CA ASN A 88 -1.40 3.76 8.89
C ASN A 88 -1.93 3.94 7.45
N VAL A 89 -1.92 2.88 6.66
CA VAL A 89 -2.41 2.90 5.27
C VAL A 89 -3.92 2.93 5.28
N LEU A 90 -4.52 3.84 4.50
CA LEU A 90 -5.98 3.96 4.40
C LEU A 90 -6.53 2.98 3.36
N HIS A 91 -7.55 2.22 3.71
CA HIS A 91 -8.28 1.36 2.78
C HIS A 91 -9.40 2.14 2.10
N ALA A 92 -9.27 2.35 0.79
CA ALA A 92 -10.23 3.07 -0.02
C ALA A 92 -10.60 2.26 -1.28
N PRO A 93 -11.66 1.44 -1.24
CA PRO A 93 -12.08 0.58 -2.37
C PRO A 93 -12.32 1.33 -3.69
N GLU A 94 -12.68 2.60 -3.60
CA GLU A 94 -12.98 3.47 -4.73
C GLU A 94 -11.72 4.14 -5.34
N ALA A 95 -10.55 4.01 -4.71
CA ALA A 95 -9.30 4.56 -5.23
C ALA A 95 -8.95 3.96 -6.61
N HIS A 96 -8.34 4.77 -7.48
CA HIS A 96 -7.96 4.35 -8.83
C HIS A 96 -6.71 3.47 -8.83
N PHE A 97 -5.75 3.76 -7.94
CA PHE A 97 -4.51 3.03 -7.73
C PHE A 97 -4.15 3.04 -6.22
N ASN A 98 -3.10 2.32 -5.85
CA ASN A 98 -2.52 2.46 -4.52
C ASN A 98 -1.52 3.62 -4.51
N LEU A 99 -1.43 4.30 -3.38
CA LEU A 99 -0.64 5.53 -3.23
C LEU A 99 0.32 5.40 -2.05
N ILE A 100 1.56 5.82 -2.29
CA ILE A 100 2.59 5.99 -1.28
C ILE A 100 2.81 7.48 -1.09
N GLY A 101 2.49 8.00 0.10
CA GLY A 101 2.68 9.40 0.44
C GLY A 101 3.87 9.65 1.35
N ARG A 102 4.03 10.91 1.73
CA ARG A 102 5.16 11.41 2.54
C ARG A 102 5.47 10.70 3.86
N PRO A 103 4.55 10.00 4.57
CA PRO A 103 4.95 9.26 5.76
C PRO A 103 6.05 8.21 5.49
N LEU A 104 6.23 7.78 4.23
CA LEU A 104 7.40 6.99 3.81
C LEU A 104 8.74 7.64 4.21
N LEU A 105 8.81 8.98 4.18
CA LEU A 105 10.04 9.74 4.40
C LEU A 105 10.53 9.72 5.85
N GLU A 106 9.74 9.16 6.78
CA GLU A 106 10.13 8.99 8.17
C GLU A 106 11.20 7.89 8.33
N GLU A 107 11.16 6.88 7.46
CA GLU A 107 12.04 5.70 7.53
C GLU A 107 12.93 5.55 6.28
N TYR A 108 12.52 6.14 5.16
CA TYR A 108 13.18 5.96 3.87
C TYR A 108 13.52 7.29 3.20
N GLN A 109 14.64 7.29 2.48
CA GLN A 109 15.01 8.34 1.55
C GLN A 109 14.51 7.98 0.15
N VAL A 110 13.83 8.92 -0.51
CA VAL A 110 13.41 8.76 -1.90
C VAL A 110 14.28 9.64 -2.80
N THR A 111 14.96 9.03 -3.77
CA THR A 111 15.75 9.73 -4.79
C THR A 111 15.02 9.66 -6.12
N THR A 112 14.42 10.77 -6.52
CA THR A 112 13.71 10.92 -7.80
C THR A 112 14.62 11.55 -8.84
N HIS A 113 14.80 10.87 -9.97
CA HIS A 113 15.45 11.41 -11.15
C HIS A 113 14.38 11.82 -12.17
N ASN A 114 14.41 13.09 -12.59
CA ASN A 114 13.47 13.61 -13.58
C ASN A 114 13.98 13.28 -14.99
N GLY A 115 13.31 12.33 -15.66
CA GLY A 115 13.53 11.99 -17.06
C GLY A 115 14.73 11.08 -17.33
N GLY A 116 14.64 10.33 -18.43
CA GLY A 116 15.68 9.40 -18.90
C GLY A 116 15.52 7.97 -18.39
N GLU A 117 16.47 7.11 -18.75
CA GLU A 117 16.44 5.67 -18.40
C GLU A 117 16.93 5.38 -16.97
N THR A 118 17.37 6.42 -16.24
CA THR A 118 17.89 6.26 -14.87
C THR A 118 16.73 5.94 -13.91
N PRO A 119 16.77 4.80 -13.21
CA PRO A 119 15.75 4.47 -12.23
C PRO A 119 15.80 5.43 -11.04
N SER A 120 14.65 5.68 -10.43
CA SER A 120 14.55 6.34 -9.13
C SER A 120 14.51 5.26 -8.04
N TYR A 121 15.00 5.58 -6.84
CA TYR A 121 15.23 4.60 -5.78
C TYR A 121 14.62 5.02 -4.44
N ILE A 122 14.35 4.00 -3.62
CA ILE A 122 14.02 4.12 -2.20
C ILE A 122 15.13 3.41 -1.42
N SER A 123 15.75 4.14 -0.49
CA SER A 123 16.77 3.59 0.41
C SER A 123 16.38 3.79 1.87
N ARG A 124 16.75 2.86 2.75
CA ARG A 124 16.49 2.96 4.19
C ARG A 124 17.40 4.01 4.82
N ILE A 125 16.86 4.88 5.68
CA ILE A 125 17.64 5.97 6.30
C ILE A 125 18.70 5.42 7.27
N SER A 126 18.41 4.30 7.94
CA SER A 126 19.28 3.76 9.00
C SER A 126 20.64 3.27 8.51
N ASP A 127 20.70 2.68 7.31
CA ASP A 127 21.90 2.03 6.76
C ASP A 127 22.24 2.45 5.32
N GLY A 128 21.35 3.20 4.65
CA GLY A 128 21.51 3.64 3.27
C GLY A 128 21.23 2.56 2.23
N GLU A 129 20.78 1.37 2.62
CA GLU A 129 20.53 0.26 1.70
C GLU A 129 19.35 0.55 0.78
N THR A 130 19.52 0.31 -0.52
CA THR A 130 18.44 0.43 -1.50
C THR A 130 17.48 -0.75 -1.38
N VAL A 131 16.23 -0.45 -1.01
CA VAL A 131 15.18 -1.43 -0.79
C VAL A 131 14.19 -1.53 -1.95
N ALA A 132 14.09 -0.48 -2.76
CA ALA A 132 13.23 -0.51 -3.93
C ALA A 132 13.67 0.44 -5.04
N PHE A 133 13.15 0.20 -6.24
CA PHE A 133 13.25 1.15 -7.34
C PHE A 133 11.88 1.37 -8.01
N PHE A 134 11.75 2.52 -8.64
CA PHE A 134 10.61 2.87 -9.47
C PHE A 134 10.90 2.54 -10.93
N LYS A 135 9.85 2.18 -11.67
CA LYS A 135 9.93 2.01 -13.12
C LYS A 135 10.57 3.26 -13.75
N PRO A 136 11.60 3.12 -14.59
CA PRO A 136 12.20 4.26 -15.27
C PRO A 136 11.14 5.06 -16.03
N LEU A 137 11.23 6.38 -15.93
CA LEU A 137 10.34 7.30 -16.63
C LEU A 137 10.71 7.29 -18.12
N GLY A 138 10.00 6.50 -18.92
CA GLY A 138 10.09 6.59 -20.37
C GLY A 138 9.63 7.96 -20.88
N THR A 139 9.79 8.23 -22.18
CA THR A 139 9.43 9.53 -22.80
C THR A 139 7.96 9.95 -22.61
N ASN A 140 7.08 9.01 -22.21
CA ASN A 140 5.65 9.22 -22.00
C ASN A 140 5.15 8.71 -20.63
N ILE A 141 6.03 8.28 -19.72
CA ILE A 141 5.65 7.81 -18.38
C ILE A 141 6.13 8.82 -17.37
N THR A 142 5.20 9.39 -16.62
CA THR A 142 5.46 10.46 -15.63
C THR A 142 5.35 9.96 -14.19
N GLU A 143 5.16 8.66 -13.99
CA GLU A 143 4.75 8.07 -12.71
C GLU A 143 5.87 7.28 -12.04
N PHE A 144 6.11 7.56 -10.75
CA PHE A 144 6.99 6.76 -9.90
C PHE A 144 6.26 5.49 -9.45
N GLU A 145 6.07 4.55 -10.39
CA GLU A 145 5.46 3.25 -10.13
C GLU A 145 6.47 2.32 -9.46
N LEU A 146 6.19 1.94 -8.21
CA LEU A 146 7.04 1.06 -7.40
C LEU A 146 7.08 -0.36 -8.00
N GLN A 147 8.28 -0.91 -8.16
CA GLN A 147 8.45 -2.26 -8.66
C GLN A 147 8.35 -3.30 -7.54
N LEU A 148 7.22 -3.99 -7.52
CA LEU A 148 6.97 -5.09 -6.59
C LEU A 148 7.58 -6.39 -7.08
N ASN A 149 8.07 -7.20 -6.15
CA ASN A 149 8.40 -8.58 -6.41
C ASN A 149 7.11 -9.41 -6.44
N CYS A 150 6.66 -9.77 -7.64
CA CYS A 150 5.41 -10.48 -7.87
C CYS A 150 5.48 -11.95 -7.45
N HIS A 151 5.31 -12.24 -6.14
CA HIS A 151 5.05 -13.60 -5.67
C HIS A 151 3.80 -13.81 -4.80
N ARG A 152 2.94 -12.80 -4.60
CA ARG A 152 1.57 -13.04 -4.12
C ARG A 152 0.61 -13.16 -5.32
N ARG A 153 0.40 -14.41 -5.79
CA ARG A 153 -0.78 -14.96 -6.51
C ARG A 153 -1.41 -14.27 -7.73
N PHE A 154 -0.79 -13.27 -8.38
CA PHE A 154 -1.44 -12.60 -9.52
C PHE A 154 -0.52 -12.42 -10.73
N TYR A 155 -0.92 -13.02 -11.85
CA TYR A 155 -0.22 -13.04 -13.13
C TYR A 155 0.05 -11.63 -13.68
N GLU A 156 1.23 -11.45 -14.27
CA GLU A 156 1.68 -10.24 -14.95
C GLU A 156 0.92 -10.08 -16.29
N THR A 157 -0.08 -9.22 -16.31
CA THR A 157 -0.55 -8.63 -17.58
C THR A 157 -0.48 -7.13 -17.42
N GLY A 158 0.29 -6.50 -18.31
CA GLY A 158 0.53 -5.06 -18.33
C GLY A 158 -0.76 -4.28 -18.10
N HIS A 159 -0.70 -3.36 -17.14
CA HIS A 159 -1.77 -2.40 -16.93
C HIS A 159 -2.01 -1.63 -18.24
N PRO A 160 -3.26 -1.30 -18.56
CA PRO A 160 -3.49 -0.20 -19.49
C PRO A 160 -2.65 0.99 -18.97
N PRO A 161 -1.95 1.73 -19.85
CA PRO A 161 -1.25 2.92 -19.42
C PRO A 161 -2.24 3.75 -18.61
N LEU A 162 -1.83 4.13 -17.40
CA LEU A 162 -2.59 5.11 -16.63
C LEU A 162 -2.85 6.30 -17.57
N PRO A 163 -4.06 6.88 -17.56
CA PRO A 163 -4.32 8.10 -18.31
C PRO A 163 -3.17 9.07 -18.05
N PRO A 164 -2.72 9.84 -19.05
CA PRO A 164 -1.63 10.80 -18.86
C PRO A 164 -2.09 11.85 -17.86
N TYR A 165 -1.95 11.55 -16.58
CA TYR A 165 -2.12 12.47 -15.49
C TYR A 165 -0.80 13.20 -15.38
N GLU A 166 -0.85 14.52 -15.29
CA GLU A 166 0.31 15.29 -14.85
C GLU A 166 0.55 14.96 -13.37
N VAL A 167 1.27 13.87 -13.12
CA VAL A 167 1.49 13.25 -11.79
C VAL A 167 2.22 14.17 -10.82
N ASN A 168 2.85 15.24 -11.33
CA ASN A 168 3.31 16.37 -10.53
C ASN A 168 2.18 17.00 -9.68
N ILE A 169 0.92 16.69 -9.98
CA ILE A 169 -0.27 17.23 -9.32
C ILE A 169 -1.02 16.14 -8.55
N LEU A 170 -0.55 14.88 -8.46
CA LEU A 170 -1.29 13.88 -7.66
C LEU A 170 -1.15 14.20 -6.17
N GLN A 171 -2.15 14.87 -5.61
CA GLN A 171 -2.25 15.17 -4.19
C GLN A 171 -3.30 14.23 -3.61
N ALA A 172 -2.96 13.56 -2.52
CA ALA A 172 -3.96 12.96 -1.65
C ALA A 172 -3.81 13.61 -0.28
N TYR A 173 -4.90 14.20 0.19
CA TYR A 173 -4.95 14.91 1.45
C TYR A 173 -5.98 14.27 2.36
N TRP A 174 -5.48 13.64 3.42
CA TRP A 174 -6.29 13.21 4.55
C TRP A 174 -6.37 14.35 5.57
N PRO A 175 -7.54 14.95 5.81
CA PRO A 175 -7.65 16.13 6.66
C PRO A 175 -7.19 15.86 8.10
N ALA A 176 -6.49 16.83 8.72
CA ALA A 176 -6.02 16.69 10.10
C ALA A 176 -7.16 16.36 11.08
N LYS A 177 -8.36 16.92 10.85
CA LYS A 177 -9.51 16.62 11.69
C LYS A 177 -9.93 15.16 11.64
N GLU A 178 -9.86 14.56 10.45
CA GLU A 178 -10.17 13.15 10.26
C GLU A 178 -9.09 12.25 10.88
N GLN A 179 -7.82 12.65 10.79
CA GLN A 179 -6.70 11.98 11.47
C GLN A 179 -6.93 11.94 12.99
N GLU A 180 -7.26 13.09 13.60
CA GLU A 180 -7.57 13.18 15.04
C GLU A 180 -8.75 12.30 15.43
N ASN A 181 -9.83 12.30 14.64
CA ASN A 181 -11.02 11.50 14.91
C ASN A 181 -10.72 10.00 14.87
N VAL A 182 -9.93 9.57 13.87
CA VAL A 182 -9.50 8.18 13.73
C VAL A 182 -8.55 7.80 14.86
N GLU A 183 -7.54 8.62 15.16
CA GLU A 183 -6.60 8.37 16.26
C GLU A 183 -7.34 8.21 17.60
N ALA A 184 -8.27 9.11 17.90
CA ALA A 184 -9.11 9.01 19.10
C ALA A 184 -9.97 7.74 19.12
N THR A 185 -10.37 7.23 17.95
CA THR A 185 -11.11 5.97 17.81
C THR A 185 -10.19 4.77 18.04
N LEU A 186 -9.00 4.75 17.44
CA LEU A 186 -8.00 3.70 17.62
C LEU A 186 -7.58 3.58 19.09
N GLN A 187 -7.34 4.71 19.75
CA GLN A 187 -7.05 4.77 21.18
C GLN A 187 -8.18 4.26 22.07
N ARG A 188 -9.43 4.14 21.60
CA ARG A 188 -10.53 3.52 22.36
C ARG A 188 -10.66 2.03 22.11
N ILE A 189 -10.29 1.57 20.91
CA ILE A 189 -10.40 0.16 20.49
C ILE A 189 -9.20 -0.66 20.99
N LEU A 190 -7.98 -0.13 20.84
CA LEU A 190 -6.74 -0.83 21.21
C LEU A 190 -6.57 -1.13 22.72
N PRO A 191 -7.05 -0.31 23.69
CA PRO A 191 -6.96 -0.64 25.12
C PRO A 191 -7.77 -1.87 25.52
N ILE A 192 -8.75 -2.30 24.71
CA ILE A 192 -9.61 -3.45 25.01
C ILE A 192 -8.85 -4.78 24.80
N GLN A 193 -7.67 -4.77 24.15
CA GLN A 193 -6.88 -5.97 23.86
C GLN A 193 -5.67 -6.23 24.81
N ARG A 194 -5.75 -5.85 26.10
CA ARG A 194 -4.78 -6.31 27.13
C ARG A 194 -5.36 -7.43 28.01
N PRO A 195 -4.52 -8.39 28.46
CA PRO A 195 -4.91 -9.79 28.61
C PRO A 195 -5.82 -10.09 29.81
N ILE A 196 -6.78 -10.98 29.59
CA ILE A 196 -7.39 -11.80 30.64
C ILE A 196 -6.29 -12.71 31.18
N ASN A 197 -5.59 -12.26 32.22
CA ASN A 197 -4.85 -13.10 33.16
C ASN A 197 -4.66 -12.35 34.48
N GLN A 198 -5.78 -12.10 35.15
CA GLN A 198 -5.82 -11.95 36.60
C GLN A 198 -6.98 -12.80 37.11
N THR A 199 -6.74 -14.09 37.30
CA THR A 199 -7.46 -14.95 38.25
C THR A 199 -6.82 -16.33 38.26
N HIS A 200 -5.81 -16.51 39.11
CA HIS A 200 -5.67 -17.65 40.04
C HIS A 200 -4.33 -17.50 40.78
N GLY A 201 -4.40 -17.38 42.10
CA GLY A 201 -3.18 -17.28 42.92
C GLY A 201 -3.31 -16.59 44.27
N LYS A 202 -4.52 -16.44 44.84
CA LYS A 202 -4.68 -16.30 46.29
C LYS A 202 -5.72 -17.30 46.73
N PHE A 203 -5.28 -18.44 47.22
CA PHE A 203 -5.87 -19.23 48.31
C PHE A 203 -5.05 -20.52 48.42
N PHE A 204 -4.09 -20.56 49.35
CA PHE A 204 -4.06 -21.59 50.39
C PHE A 204 -3.18 -21.08 51.53
N GLN A 205 -3.84 -20.84 52.67
CA GLN A 205 -3.25 -20.64 53.99
C GLN A 205 -2.55 -21.92 54.46
N ASP A 206 -1.53 -21.71 55.29
CA ASP A 206 -1.20 -22.46 56.51
C ASP A 206 -1.77 -23.87 56.64
N ARG A 207 -0.87 -24.88 56.60
CA ARG A 207 -0.71 -25.91 57.65
C ARG A 207 0.72 -26.47 57.60
N GLY A 208 1.44 -26.37 58.71
CA GLY A 208 2.74 -27.01 58.93
C GLY A 208 3.63 -26.18 59.83
#